data_AF-C3MIY0-F1
#
_entry.id   AF-C3MIY0-F1
#
_cell.length_a   1.000
_cell.length_b   1.000
_cell.length_c   1.000
_cell.angle_alpha   90.00
_cell.angle_beta   90.00
_cell.angle_gamma   90.00
#
_symmetry.space_group_name_H-M   'P 1'
#
loop_
_entity.id
_entity.type
_entity.pdbx_description
1 polymer ?
#
loop_
_entity_poly.entity_id
_entity_poly.type
_entity_poly.pdbx_seq_one_letter_code
_entity_poly.pdbx_strand_id
1 'polypeptide(L)' 'MANTNGTAKEIAEKTGIKEEAVYHLLEFLSIAGLVKKQNDRYFVDETNREIAELLLALDDLEFYSINILENSN' A
#
# COMPACT_ATOMS: atom_id res chain seq x y z
N MET A 1 -8.93 6.18 0.55
CA MET A 1 -8.07 6.92 1.50
C MET A 1 -7.21 5.92 2.26
N ALA A 2 -5.98 5.69 1.81
CA ALA A 2 -5.06 4.70 2.38
C ALA A 2 -4.40 5.27 3.66
N ASN A 3 -5.18 5.44 4.72
CA ASN A 3 -4.65 5.79 6.04
C ASN A 3 -4.40 4.51 6.84
N THR A 4 -3.32 3.82 6.47
CA THR A 4 -2.95 2.52 7.05
C THR A 4 -1.81 2.69 8.06
N ASN A 5 -1.82 3.80 8.81
CA ASN A 5 -1.02 3.90 10.02
C ASN A 5 -1.66 3.04 11.09
N GLY A 6 -0.86 2.24 11.78
CA GLY A 6 -1.39 1.32 12.78
C GLY A 6 -0.46 0.21 13.17
N THR A 7 -0.97 -0.68 14.02
CA THR A 7 -0.31 -1.96 14.30
C THR A 7 -0.55 -2.94 13.16
N ALA A 8 0.28 -3.99 13.05
CA ALA A 8 0.06 -5.04 12.06
C ALA A 8 -1.36 -5.64 12.15
N LYS A 9 -1.87 -5.81 13.38
CA LYS A 9 -3.25 -6.25 13.64
C LYS A 9 -4.31 -5.29 13.10
N GLU A 10 -4.21 -4.00 13.43
CA GLU A 10 -5.17 -2.98 12.95
C GLU A 10 -5.20 -2.93 11.41
N ILE A 11 -4.06 -3.15 10.77
CA ILE A 11 -3.91 -3.13 9.31
C ILE A 11 -4.45 -4.43 8.70
N ALA A 12 -4.18 -5.57 9.31
CA ALA A 12 -4.73 -6.87 8.93
C ALA A 12 -6.27 -6.87 8.95
N GLU A 13 -6.87 -6.35 10.02
CA GLU A 13 -8.32 -6.22 10.15
C GLU A 13 -8.94 -5.36 9.04
N LYS A 14 -8.27 -4.26 8.65
CA LYS A 14 -8.74 -3.38 7.57
C LYS A 14 -8.58 -3.97 6.16
N THR A 15 -7.53 -4.76 5.94
CA THR A 15 -7.16 -5.25 4.60
C THR A 15 -7.65 -6.66 4.32
N GLY A 16 -8.06 -7.41 5.35
CA GLY A 16 -8.37 -8.84 5.25
C GLY A 16 -7.14 -9.73 5.04
N ILE A 17 -5.93 -9.17 5.12
CA ILE A 17 -4.66 -9.91 5.03
C ILE A 17 -4.35 -10.49 6.40
N LYS A 18 -3.72 -11.68 6.44
CA LYS A 18 -3.26 -12.29 7.70
C LYS A 18 -2.27 -11.37 8.43
N GLU A 19 -2.45 -11.21 9.74
CA GLU A 19 -1.59 -10.36 10.59
C GLU A 19 -0.10 -10.67 10.44
N GLU A 20 0.27 -11.95 10.40
CA GLU A 20 1.67 -12.37 10.22
C GLU A 20 2.27 -11.90 8.88
N ALA A 21 1.49 -11.97 7.80
CA ALA A 21 1.93 -11.49 6.48
C ALA A 21 2.06 -9.96 6.48
N VAL A 22 1.11 -9.24 7.10
CA VAL A 22 1.19 -7.79 7.28
C VAL A 22 2.42 -7.42 8.09
N TYR A 23 2.69 -8.13 9.19
CA TYR A 23 3.85 -7.89 10.05
C TYR A 23 5.15 -8.01 9.27
N HIS A 24 5.37 -9.14 8.57
CA HIS A 24 6.62 -9.34 7.82
C HIS A 24 6.80 -8.34 6.69
N LEU A 25 5.72 -7.97 6.00
CA LEU A 25 5.78 -6.94 4.96
C LEU A 25 6.17 -5.58 5.56
N LEU A 26 5.57 -5.18 6.67
CA LEU A 26 5.87 -3.90 7.33
C LEU A 26 7.28 -3.86 7.92
N GLU A 27 7.78 -4.97 8.47
CA GLU A 27 9.19 -5.10 8.89
C GLU A 27 10.14 -4.92 7.71
N PHE A 28 9.88 -5.60 6.59
CA PHE A 28 10.68 -5.45 5.36
C PHE A 28 10.70 -4.00 4.86
N LEU A 29 9.52 -3.37 4.77
CA LEU A 29 9.39 -1.97 4.34
C LEU A 29 10.05 -0.99 5.34
N SER A 30 10.11 -1.35 6.62
CA SER A 30 10.81 -0.55 7.62
C SER A 30 12.32 -0.63 7.47
N ILE A 31 12.85 -1.82 7.21
CA ILE A 31 14.27 -2.03 6.89
C ILE A 31 14.65 -1.26 5.62
N ALA A 32 13.77 -1.23 4.61
CA ALA A 32 13.97 -0.46 3.38
C ALA A 32 13.86 1.06 3.57
N GLY A 33 13.47 1.55 4.75
CA GLY A 33 13.33 2.98 5.04
C GLY A 33 12.06 3.63 4.49
N LEU A 34 11.11 2.84 3.98
CA LEU A 34 9.85 3.32 3.41
C LEU A 34 8.75 3.49 4.47
N VAL A 35 8.86 2.74 5.57
CA VAL A 35 7.93 2.77 6.69
C VAL A 35 8.70 3.03 7.98
N LYS A 36 8.24 3.99 8.77
CA LYS A 36 8.80 4.24 10.10
C LYS A 36 8.08 3.37 11.12
N LYS A 37 8.83 2.64 11.92
CA LYS A 37 8.33 1.90 13.07
C LYS A 37 8.61 2.66 14.36
N GLN A 38 7.61 2.86 15.20
CA GLN A 38 7.76 3.34 16.58
C GLN A 38 7.00 2.40 17.51
N ASN A 39 7.73 1.67 18.35
CA ASN A 39 7.21 0.51 19.09
C ASN A 39 6.53 -0.47 18.12
N ASP A 40 5.28 -0.84 18.34
CA ASP A 40 4.53 -1.77 17.47
C ASP A 40 3.66 -1.06 16.41
N ARG A 41 3.85 0.25 16.22
CA ARG A 41 3.09 1.04 15.26
C ARG A 41 3.93 1.42 14.05
N TYR A 42 3.32 1.34 12.89
CA TYR A 42 3.92 1.66 11.60
C TYR A 42 3.31 2.95 11.02
N PHE A 43 4.17 3.76 10.43
CA PHE A 43 3.85 5.07 9.88
C PHE A 43 4.46 5.22 8.49
N VAL A 44 3.64 5.63 7.53
CA VAL A 44 4.12 6.03 6.20
C VAL A 44 4.16 7.55 6.16
N ASP A 45 5.30 8.11 5.79
CA ASP A 45 5.41 9.55 5.56
C ASP A 45 4.61 9.99 4.32
N GLU A 46 4.40 11.30 4.20
CA GLU A 46 3.56 11.88 3.16
C GLU A 46 4.12 11.63 1.75
N THR A 47 5.44 11.74 1.58
CA THR A 47 6.11 11.50 0.29
C THR A 47 5.93 10.06 -0.19
N ASN A 48 6.15 9.06 0.65
CA ASN A 48 5.95 7.66 0.27
C ASN A 48 4.48 7.34 -0.01
N ARG A 49 3.55 8.04 0.67
CA ARG A 49 2.11 7.93 0.38
C ARG A 49 1.76 8.51 -0.98
N GLU A 50 2.22 9.71 -1.30
CA GLU A 50 1.98 10.37 -2.59
C GLU A 50 2.55 9.54 -3.75
N ILE A 51 3.75 8.96 -3.59
CA ILE A 51 4.35 8.06 -4.58
C ILE A 51 3.48 6.82 -4.78
N ALA A 52 3.01 6.18 -3.70
CA ALA A 52 2.15 5.00 -3.80
C ALA A 52 0.82 5.33 -4.48
N GLU A 53 0.20 6.47 -4.17
CA GLU A 53 -1.02 6.93 -4.81
C GLU A 53 -0.82 7.25 -6.30
N LEU A 54 0.32 7.86 -6.66
CA LEU A 54 0.70 8.08 -8.07
C LEU A 54 0.85 6.75 -8.82
N LEU A 55 1.54 5.76 -8.23
CA LEU A 55 1.74 4.45 -8.85
C LEU A 55 0.41 3.72 -9.07
N LEU A 56 -0.50 3.76 -8.10
CA LEU A 56 -1.85 3.19 -8.24
C LEU A 56 -2.67 3.90 -9.34
N ALA A 57 -2.60 5.23 -9.39
CA ALA A 57 -3.30 6.01 -10.42
C ALA A 57 -2.75 5.73 -11.84
N LEU A 58 -1.45 5.45 -11.96
CA LEU A 58 -0.83 5.07 -13.23
C LEU A 58 -1.24 3.67 -13.68
N ASP A 59 -1.30 2.70 -12.76
CA ASP A 59 -1.79 1.34 -13.04
C ASP A 59 -3.26 1.36 -13.51
N ASP A 60 -4.11 2.15 -12.85
CA ASP A 60 -5.49 2.37 -13.28
C ASP A 60 -5.56 2.96 -14.71
N LEU A 61 -4.70 3.93 -15.04
CA LEU A 61 -4.65 4.54 -16.37
C LEU A 61 -4.23 3.57 -17.48
N GLU A 62 -3.23 2.72 -17.23
CA GLU A 62 -2.86 1.66 -18.17
C GLU A 62 -3.99 0.65 -18.35
N PHE A 63 -4.71 0.30 -17.27
CA PHE A 63 -5.87 -0.60 -17.31
C PHE A 63 -7.04 -0.05 -18.15
N TYR A 64 -7.32 1.25 -18.08
CA TYR A 64 -8.33 1.89 -18.94
C TYR A 64 -7.89 1.94 -20.41
N SER A 65 -6.61 2.18 -20.68
CA SER A 65 -6.11 2.25 -22.05
C SER A 65 -6.19 0.90 -22.80
N ILE A 66 -5.99 -0.22 -22.10
CA ILE A 66 -6.09 -1.57 -22.66
C ILE A 66 -7.55 -1.96 -22.94
N ASN A 67 -8.47 -1.68 -22.01
CA ASN A 67 -9.88 -2.07 -22.15
C ASN A 67 -10.66 -1.28 -23.22
N ILE A 68 -10.26 -0.03 -23.52
CA ILE A 68 -10.87 0.74 -24.62
C ILE A 68 -10.48 0.14 -25.98
N LEU A 69 -9.26 -0.41 -26.11
CA LEU A 69 -8.79 -1.02 -27.35
C LEU A 69 -9.40 -2.42 -27.59
N GLU A 70 -9.68 -3.20 -26.54
CA GLU A 70 -10.30 -4.53 -26.68
C GLU A 70 -11.81 -4.48 -27.01
N ASN A 71 -12.55 -3.46 -26.54
CA ASN A 71 -13.99 -3.33 -26.79
C ASN A 71 -14.36 -2.51 -28.04
N SER A 72 -13.36 -2.15 -28.86
CA SER A 72 -13.56 -1.37 -30.09
C SER A 72 -13.55 -2.21 -31.39
N ASN A 73 -13.68 -3.54 -31.28
CA ASN A 73 -13.85 -4.46 -32.42
C ASN A 73 -15.22 -5.16 -32.40
#